data_AF-A0A8T5KVC4-F1
#
_entry.id   AF-A0A8T5KVC4-F1
#
_cell.length_a   1.000
_cell.length_b   1.000
_cell.length_c   1.000
_cell.angle_alpha   90.00
_cell.angle_beta   90.00
_cell.angle_gamma   90.00
#
_symmetry.space_group_name_H-M   'P 1'
#
loop_
_entity.id
_entity.type
_entity.pdbx_description
1 polymer ?
#
loop_
_entity_poly.entity_id
_entity_poly.type
_entity_poly.pdbx_seq_one_letter_code
_entity_poly.pdbx_strand_id
1 'polypeptide(L)'
;MKIENKYPERIIERGEGHLNSVRHCIKINNSIFGKVQGSTSYKTEVDLDSLEGDCSCPYSTNCKHAVALYLTYQEGKFWDAEDFIKSLNKMSSNQLKEMILSKLKDNPDWIIKHSIRKGTNTKDFVKSFKKNFSSDKINEAEALLPKFSFEQLLELQDYIDKNYDELADKLGEELENGGHGYDYRDDESYDEELSDLNKELIELIVKKSLEKNKINEVIKRESLRGEIIKNAESFSHSKEKIKKVFSKEECLEFLLNLKKPNVPEIKNYVDKTNKRRLYDFINKKPELIKSLAKAMKDQTLIFSVGVYEKDFDTIIKNFSQFETALKEDYQIITRLGDVVELLIKNKSKDEGIAKKLLTRHIGARYDKKQISYLASQINDFNFIRKSFNKDHIEKDVALLGRLAQIDKQKALEFINENRSLIQRHWSDVVILFNFLKKTYDKRIIKKYIEKNQDSFKTSSHLKKHLKDIGIFISQRGGILFVEIR
;
A
#
# COMPACT_ATOMS: atom_id res chain seq x y z
N MET A 1 9.13 -19.03 7.45
CA MET A 1 7.71 -18.61 7.40
C MET A 1 6.93 -19.57 6.50
N LYS A 2 5.60 -19.66 6.58
CA LYS A 2 4.78 -20.50 5.69
C LYS A 2 4.19 -19.65 4.55
N ILE A 3 4.09 -20.17 3.32
CA ILE A 3 3.63 -19.39 2.15
C ILE A 3 2.16 -18.97 2.29
N GLU A 4 1.36 -19.77 3.00
CA GLU A 4 -0.04 -19.51 3.34
C GLU A 4 -0.24 -18.29 4.24
N ASN A 5 0.81 -17.83 4.93
CA ASN A 5 0.76 -16.62 5.74
C ASN A 5 1.00 -15.35 4.90
N LYS A 6 1.52 -15.50 3.67
CA LYS A 6 1.95 -14.38 2.81
C LYS A 6 1.07 -14.26 1.56
N TYR A 7 0.59 -15.38 1.02
CA TYR A 7 -0.19 -15.42 -0.21
C TYR A 7 -1.64 -15.85 0.06
N PRO A 8 -2.64 -15.21 -0.56
CA PRO A 8 -4.01 -15.69 -0.51
C PRO A 8 -4.14 -17.09 -1.14
N GLU A 9 -5.00 -17.94 -0.59
CA GLU A 9 -5.23 -19.32 -1.05
C GLU A 9 -5.44 -19.44 -2.57
N ARG A 10 -6.23 -18.52 -3.15
CA ARG A 10 -6.48 -18.46 -4.60
C ARG A 10 -5.21 -18.23 -5.43
N ILE A 11 -4.22 -17.51 -4.90
CA ILE A 11 -2.94 -17.28 -5.61
C ILE A 11 -2.06 -18.52 -5.51
N ILE A 12 -2.11 -19.21 -4.36
CA ILE A 12 -1.38 -20.46 -4.13
C ILE A 12 -1.85 -21.54 -5.11
N GLU A 13 -3.16 -21.80 -5.17
CA GLU A 13 -3.78 -22.77 -6.08
C GLU A 13 -3.41 -22.48 -7.56
N ARG A 14 -3.42 -21.20 -7.94
CA ARG A 14 -3.00 -20.80 -9.29
C ARG A 14 -1.51 -21.00 -9.53
N GLY A 15 -0.66 -20.86 -8.51
CA GLY A 15 0.77 -21.09 -8.60
C GLY A 15 1.13 -22.56 -8.76
N GLU A 16 0.42 -23.45 -8.05
CA GLU A 16 0.55 -24.91 -8.20
C GLU A 16 0.28 -25.35 -9.65
N GLY A 17 -0.71 -24.73 -10.31
CA GLY A 17 -0.98 -24.96 -11.73
C GLY A 17 0.14 -24.56 -12.70
N HIS A 18 1.20 -23.88 -12.23
CA HIS A 18 2.31 -23.38 -13.04
C HIS A 18 3.68 -24.01 -12.70
N LEU A 19 3.75 -25.07 -11.88
CA LEU A 19 5.02 -25.73 -11.54
C LEU A 19 5.83 -26.17 -12.76
N ASN A 20 5.17 -26.82 -13.74
CA ASN A 20 5.80 -27.27 -14.99
C ASN A 20 6.19 -26.11 -15.94
N SER A 21 5.85 -24.88 -15.58
CA SER A 21 6.15 -23.67 -16.36
C SER A 21 7.42 -22.96 -15.89
N VAL A 22 8.06 -23.42 -14.80
CA VAL A 22 9.32 -22.87 -14.29
C VAL A 22 10.49 -23.45 -15.08
N ARG A 23 11.23 -22.61 -15.82
CA ARG A 23 12.35 -23.07 -16.66
C ARG A 23 13.70 -23.03 -15.98
N HIS A 24 13.88 -22.08 -15.07
CA HIS A 24 15.13 -21.91 -14.31
C HIS A 24 14.73 -21.55 -12.89
N CYS A 25 15.25 -22.28 -11.90
CA CYS A 25 15.18 -21.93 -10.49
C CYS A 25 16.62 -21.94 -9.98
N ILE A 26 17.13 -20.76 -9.63
CA ILE A 26 18.52 -20.55 -9.24
C ILE A 26 18.51 -19.90 -7.86
N LYS A 27 19.09 -20.57 -6.88
CA LYS A 27 19.28 -20.00 -5.54
C LYS A 27 20.57 -19.17 -5.52
N ILE A 28 20.46 -17.93 -5.08
CA ILE A 28 21.59 -17.02 -4.85
C ILE A 28 21.41 -16.43 -3.46
N ASN A 29 22.30 -16.78 -2.54
CA ASN A 29 22.20 -16.41 -1.12
C ASN A 29 20.81 -16.78 -0.56
N ASN A 30 20.06 -15.79 -0.08
CA ASN A 30 18.74 -15.93 0.52
C ASN A 30 17.57 -15.76 -0.48
N SER A 31 17.86 -15.65 -1.78
CA SER A 31 16.83 -15.45 -2.80
C SER A 31 16.86 -16.56 -3.84
N ILE A 32 15.72 -16.82 -4.46
CA ILE A 32 15.59 -17.67 -5.63
C ILE A 32 15.14 -16.84 -6.83
N PHE A 33 15.81 -17.06 -7.96
CA PHE A 33 15.56 -16.36 -9.21
C PHE A 33 15.14 -17.36 -10.27
N GLY A 34 14.24 -16.94 -11.15
CA GLY A 34 13.76 -17.81 -12.20
C GLY A 34 13.06 -17.13 -13.35
N LYS A 35 12.73 -17.97 -14.34
CA LYS A 35 11.82 -17.61 -15.42
C LYS A 35 10.61 -18.53 -15.39
N VAL A 36 9.43 -17.95 -15.28
CA VAL A 36 8.16 -18.69 -15.22
C VAL A 36 7.31 -18.34 -16.43
N GLN A 37 6.87 -19.37 -17.16
CA GLN A 37 6.05 -19.22 -18.35
C GLN A 37 4.58 -18.96 -17.98
N GLY A 38 4.06 -17.80 -18.37
CA GLY A 38 2.64 -17.50 -18.44
C GLY A 38 2.21 -17.30 -19.90
N SER A 39 1.52 -16.19 -20.18
CA SER A 39 1.32 -15.72 -21.57
C SER A 39 2.65 -15.39 -22.26
N THR A 40 3.65 -14.93 -21.50
CA THR A 40 5.04 -14.77 -21.92
C THR A 40 5.96 -15.32 -20.81
N SER A 41 7.28 -15.32 -21.04
CA SER A 41 8.25 -15.67 -20.00
C SER A 41 8.46 -14.47 -19.07
N TYR A 42 8.17 -14.63 -17.79
CA TYR A 42 8.37 -13.59 -16.77
C TYR A 42 9.61 -13.87 -15.94
N LYS A 43 10.39 -12.83 -15.63
CA LYS A 43 11.45 -12.90 -14.63
C LYS A 43 10.80 -12.86 -13.26
N THR A 44 11.22 -13.74 -12.36
CA THR A 44 10.61 -13.89 -11.04
C THR A 44 11.71 -14.08 -10.00
N GLU A 45 11.56 -13.41 -8.88
CA GLU A 45 12.43 -13.48 -7.70
C GLU A 45 11.57 -13.78 -6.47
N VAL A 46 12.10 -14.55 -5.53
CA VAL A 46 11.49 -14.73 -4.20
C VAL A 46 12.59 -14.69 -3.14
N ASP A 47 12.42 -13.84 -2.11
CA ASP A 47 13.24 -13.87 -0.90
C ASP A 47 12.78 -14.99 0.03
N LEU A 48 13.70 -15.82 0.53
CA LEU A 48 13.37 -17.04 1.27
C LEU A 48 13.00 -16.78 2.74
N ASP A 49 13.42 -15.65 3.33
CA ASP A 49 13.07 -15.31 4.72
C ASP A 49 11.67 -14.71 4.82
N SER A 50 11.40 -13.71 3.99
CA SER A 50 10.17 -12.91 3.94
C SER A 50 9.10 -13.50 3.01
N LEU A 51 9.48 -14.46 2.16
CA LEU A 51 8.63 -15.01 1.10
C LEU A 51 8.03 -13.92 0.19
N GLU A 52 8.67 -12.76 0.08
CA GLU A 52 8.26 -11.73 -0.87
C GLU A 52 8.70 -12.11 -2.26
N GLY A 53 7.73 -12.11 -3.19
CA GLY A 53 7.98 -12.38 -4.58
C GLY A 53 7.91 -11.12 -5.41
N ASP A 54 8.90 -10.89 -6.27
CA ASP A 54 8.85 -9.91 -7.35
C ASP A 54 8.77 -10.61 -8.70
N CYS A 55 8.05 -10.04 -9.65
CA CYS A 55 7.83 -10.64 -10.94
C CYS A 55 7.58 -9.59 -12.02
N SER A 56 8.20 -9.77 -13.18
CA SER A 56 7.99 -8.88 -14.34
C SER A 56 6.62 -9.04 -15.03
N CYS A 57 5.62 -9.63 -14.36
CA CYS A 57 4.27 -9.78 -14.87
C CYS A 57 3.40 -8.57 -14.49
N PRO A 58 2.22 -8.37 -15.11
CA PRO A 58 1.37 -7.22 -14.79
C PRO A 58 0.88 -7.13 -13.34
N TYR A 59 0.99 -8.22 -12.57
CA TYR A 59 0.66 -8.24 -11.14
C TYR A 59 1.83 -7.82 -10.24
N SER A 60 3.02 -7.60 -10.82
CA SER A 60 4.30 -7.29 -10.17
C SER A 60 4.66 -8.23 -9.03
N THR A 61 4.17 -7.95 -7.83
CA THR A 61 4.57 -8.63 -6.60
C THR A 61 3.61 -9.75 -6.19
N ASN A 62 4.14 -10.72 -5.45
CA ASN A 62 3.40 -11.82 -4.82
C ASN A 62 2.38 -12.52 -5.73
N CYS A 63 2.72 -12.64 -7.02
CA CYS A 63 1.87 -13.28 -8.00
C CYS A 63 2.01 -14.81 -7.96
N LYS A 64 1.14 -15.49 -8.72
CA LYS A 64 1.19 -16.96 -8.88
C LYS A 64 2.54 -17.50 -9.39
N HIS A 65 3.32 -16.69 -10.13
CA HIS A 65 4.63 -17.12 -10.62
C HIS A 65 5.66 -17.21 -9.48
N ALA A 66 5.60 -16.28 -8.52
CA ALA A 66 6.43 -16.33 -7.32
C ALA A 66 6.12 -17.59 -6.50
N VAL A 67 4.84 -17.91 -6.33
CA VAL A 67 4.42 -19.18 -5.71
C VAL A 67 5.00 -20.38 -6.46
N ALA A 68 4.83 -20.44 -7.79
CA ALA A 68 5.34 -21.55 -8.59
C ALA A 68 6.86 -21.72 -8.47
N LEU A 69 7.61 -20.61 -8.47
CA LEU A 69 9.06 -20.61 -8.28
C LEU A 69 9.45 -21.13 -6.89
N TYR A 70 8.78 -20.66 -5.84
CA TYR A 70 9.03 -21.10 -4.47
C TYR A 70 8.71 -22.58 -4.26
N LEU A 71 7.58 -23.06 -4.77
CA LEU A 71 7.21 -24.47 -4.67
C LEU A 71 8.19 -25.36 -5.44
N THR A 72 8.66 -24.92 -6.62
CA THR A 72 9.71 -25.64 -7.38
C THR A 72 11.02 -25.74 -6.58
N TYR A 73 11.38 -24.68 -5.85
CA TYR A 73 12.50 -24.69 -4.92
C TYR A 73 12.29 -25.67 -3.75
N GLN A 74 11.09 -25.69 -3.15
CA GLN A 74 10.74 -26.63 -2.07
C GLN A 74 10.79 -28.10 -2.53
N GLU A 75 10.51 -28.38 -3.81
CA GLU A 75 10.67 -29.70 -4.42
C GLU A 75 12.15 -30.09 -4.66
N GLY A 76 13.10 -29.22 -4.34
CA GLY A 76 14.53 -29.44 -4.56
C GLY A 76 14.98 -29.28 -6.01
N LYS A 77 14.14 -28.73 -6.89
CA LYS A 77 14.41 -28.56 -8.32
C LYS A 77 15.06 -27.20 -8.62
N PHE A 78 16.25 -26.96 -8.06
CA PHE A 78 16.97 -25.71 -8.24
C PHE A 78 18.48 -25.91 -8.45
N TRP A 79 19.14 -24.88 -8.97
CA TRP A 79 20.59 -24.80 -9.07
C TRP A 79 21.10 -23.86 -7.97
N ASP A 80 22.06 -24.30 -7.16
CA ASP A 80 22.68 -23.44 -6.16
C ASP A 80 23.87 -22.67 -6.77
N ALA A 81 23.78 -21.34 -6.79
CA ALA A 81 24.86 -20.50 -7.29
C ALA A 81 26.12 -20.58 -6.42
N GLU A 82 26.04 -21.00 -5.15
CA GLU A 82 27.23 -21.21 -4.31
C GLU A 82 28.17 -22.25 -4.90
N ASP A 83 27.64 -23.31 -5.51
CA ASP A 83 28.46 -24.36 -6.14
C ASP A 83 29.11 -23.86 -7.42
N PHE A 84 28.42 -23.00 -8.16
CA PHE A 84 29.00 -22.27 -9.28
C PHE A 84 30.14 -21.35 -8.79
N ILE A 85 29.93 -20.56 -7.74
CA ILE A 85 30.94 -19.66 -7.15
C ILE A 85 32.17 -20.44 -6.65
N LYS A 86 31.97 -21.59 -5.97
CA LYS A 86 33.08 -22.47 -5.56
C LYS A 86 33.87 -22.96 -6.76
N SER A 87 33.21 -23.21 -7.89
CA SER A 87 33.86 -23.60 -9.14
C SER A 87 34.66 -22.43 -9.73
N LEU A 88 34.11 -21.21 -9.71
CA LEU A 88 34.83 -19.99 -10.13
C LEU A 88 36.10 -19.76 -9.31
N ASN A 89 36.05 -19.97 -7.99
CA ASN A 89 37.21 -19.80 -7.11
C ASN A 89 38.35 -20.79 -7.38
N LYS A 90 38.07 -21.91 -8.06
CA LYS A 90 39.06 -22.93 -8.45
C LYS A 90 39.59 -22.72 -9.88
N MET A 91 38.98 -21.82 -10.65
CA MET A 91 39.41 -21.53 -12.02
C MET A 91 40.66 -20.66 -12.02
N SER A 92 41.53 -20.89 -13.00
CA SER A 92 42.63 -19.97 -13.28
C SER A 92 42.10 -18.65 -13.87
N SER A 93 42.88 -17.58 -13.75
CA SER A 93 42.54 -16.27 -14.33
C SER A 93 42.25 -16.34 -15.85
N ASN A 94 42.91 -17.24 -16.58
CA ASN A 94 42.68 -17.43 -18.01
C ASN A 94 41.31 -18.08 -18.29
N GLN A 95 40.93 -19.10 -17.53
CA GLN A 95 39.63 -19.76 -17.67
C GLN A 95 38.47 -18.81 -17.33
N LEU A 96 38.63 -18.00 -16.27
CA LEU A 96 37.67 -16.95 -15.93
C LEU A 96 37.54 -15.92 -17.06
N LYS A 97 38.66 -15.49 -17.63
CA LYS A 97 38.68 -14.55 -18.75
C LYS A 97 37.96 -15.11 -19.98
N GLU A 98 38.21 -16.36 -20.34
CA GLU A 98 37.50 -17.01 -21.44
C GLU A 98 36.01 -17.14 -21.19
N MET A 99 35.61 -17.52 -19.96
CA MET A 99 34.20 -17.59 -19.58
C MET A 99 33.51 -16.22 -19.67
N ILE A 100 34.14 -15.15 -19.17
CA ILE A 100 33.61 -13.77 -19.28
C ILE A 100 33.53 -13.36 -20.75
N LEU A 101 34.59 -13.59 -21.55
CA LEU A 101 34.58 -13.29 -22.98
C LEU A 101 33.45 -14.01 -23.71
N SER A 102 33.16 -15.27 -23.35
CA SER A 102 32.05 -16.02 -23.93
C SER A 102 30.69 -15.37 -23.63
N LYS A 103 30.51 -14.83 -22.42
CA LYS A 103 29.27 -14.13 -22.02
C LYS A 103 29.14 -12.73 -22.59
N LEU A 104 30.26 -12.04 -22.78
CA LEU A 104 30.32 -10.72 -23.42
C LEU A 104 29.93 -10.79 -24.90
N LYS A 105 30.22 -11.90 -25.60
CA LYS A 105 29.73 -12.11 -26.97
C LYS A 105 28.21 -12.11 -27.05
N ASP A 106 27.56 -12.70 -26.05
CA ASP A 106 26.09 -12.79 -25.97
C ASP A 106 25.46 -11.51 -25.39
N ASN A 107 26.24 -10.67 -24.71
CA ASN A 107 25.77 -9.48 -23.98
C ASN A 107 26.81 -8.35 -24.10
N PRO A 108 27.00 -7.73 -25.28
CA PRO A 108 28.06 -6.73 -25.49
C PRO A 108 27.90 -5.50 -24.57
N ASP A 109 26.67 -5.13 -24.24
CA ASP A 109 26.34 -3.97 -23.39
C ASP A 109 26.85 -4.12 -21.95
N TRP A 110 27.20 -5.33 -21.50
CA TRP A 110 27.84 -5.53 -20.19
C TRP A 110 29.15 -4.76 -20.06
N ILE A 111 29.86 -4.51 -21.16
CA ILE A 111 31.09 -3.69 -21.17
C ILE A 111 30.78 -2.25 -20.84
N ILE A 112 29.64 -1.71 -21.30
CA ILE A 112 29.21 -0.34 -21.00
C ILE A 112 28.87 -0.25 -19.52
N LYS A 113 28.01 -1.16 -19.04
CA LYS A 113 27.51 -1.23 -17.66
C LYS A 113 28.58 -1.50 -16.61
N HIS A 114 29.57 -2.33 -16.92
CA HIS A 114 30.65 -2.73 -16.00
C HIS A 114 32.01 -2.25 -16.48
N SER A 115 32.05 -1.17 -17.27
CA SER A 115 33.30 -0.64 -17.77
C SER A 115 34.26 -0.47 -16.58
N ILE A 116 35.29 -1.32 -16.55
CA ILE A 116 36.40 -1.25 -15.60
C ILE A 116 37.15 0.03 -16.00
N ARG A 117 36.59 1.18 -15.62
CA ARG A 117 37.12 2.49 -16.00
C ARG A 117 38.50 2.59 -15.36
N LYS A 118 39.51 2.81 -16.22
CA LYS A 118 40.91 3.07 -15.86
C LYS A 118 40.93 4.02 -14.67
N GLY A 119 41.63 3.63 -13.59
CA GLY A 119 41.63 4.30 -12.29
C GLY A 119 41.30 5.79 -12.35
N THR A 120 40.02 6.11 -12.13
CA THR A 120 39.58 7.50 -12.15
C THR A 120 40.25 8.21 -10.98
N ASN A 121 41.00 9.28 -11.27
CA ASN A 121 41.55 10.14 -10.24
C ASN A 121 40.40 10.85 -9.51
N THR A 122 40.10 10.40 -8.29
CA THR A 122 39.04 10.99 -7.46
C THR A 122 39.26 12.48 -7.22
N LYS A 123 40.51 12.97 -7.26
CA LYS A 123 40.85 14.38 -6.98
C LYS A 123 40.23 15.36 -7.96
N ASP A 124 40.10 14.99 -9.23
CA ASP A 124 39.61 15.89 -10.29
C ASP A 124 38.16 15.59 -10.70
N PHE A 125 37.56 14.52 -10.15
CA PHE A 125 36.23 14.08 -10.56
C PHE A 125 35.17 15.14 -10.33
N VAL A 126 35.08 15.73 -9.13
CA VAL A 126 34.05 16.75 -8.82
C VAL A 126 34.13 17.93 -9.79
N LYS A 127 35.35 18.36 -10.15
CA LYS A 127 35.58 19.39 -11.16
C LYS A 127 35.11 18.96 -12.55
N SER A 128 35.39 17.71 -12.93
CA SER A 128 34.91 17.13 -14.19
C SER A 128 33.38 17.01 -14.23
N PHE A 129 32.76 16.61 -13.12
CA PHE A 129 31.31 16.49 -12.98
C PHE A 129 30.64 17.85 -13.19
N LYS A 130 31.17 18.89 -12.55
CA LYS A 130 30.70 20.28 -12.71
C LYS A 130 30.82 20.81 -14.14
N LYS A 131 31.88 20.44 -14.85
CA LYS A 131 32.19 21.00 -16.18
C LYS A 131 31.41 20.32 -17.30
N ASN A 132 31.33 18.99 -17.25
CA ASN A 132 30.80 18.14 -18.31
C ASN A 132 29.80 17.14 -17.70
N PHE A 133 28.77 17.65 -17.02
CA PHE A 133 27.73 16.82 -16.43
C PHE A 133 26.96 16.04 -17.50
N SER A 134 26.62 14.79 -17.20
CA SER A 134 25.82 13.88 -18.03
C SER A 134 25.31 12.70 -17.21
N SER A 135 24.37 11.92 -17.76
CA SER A 135 23.97 10.60 -17.21
C SER A 135 25.18 9.68 -16.94
N ASP A 136 26.15 9.67 -17.85
CA ASP A 136 27.42 8.95 -17.71
C ASP A 136 28.27 9.37 -16.50
N LYS A 137 28.13 10.63 -16.07
CA LYS A 137 28.79 11.18 -14.88
C LYS A 137 28.07 10.85 -13.59
N ILE A 138 26.76 10.64 -13.62
CA ILE A 138 25.99 10.14 -12.47
C ILE A 138 26.47 8.72 -12.14
N ASN A 139 26.44 7.83 -13.13
CA ASN A 139 26.95 6.46 -13.00
C ASN A 139 28.42 6.41 -12.51
N GLU A 140 29.26 7.34 -13.00
CA GLU A 140 30.65 7.44 -12.53
C GLU A 140 30.74 7.92 -11.06
N ALA A 141 29.88 8.86 -10.66
CA ALA A 141 29.83 9.35 -9.28
C ALA A 141 29.46 8.22 -8.32
N GLU A 142 28.39 7.47 -8.60
CA GLU A 142 27.91 6.33 -7.80
C GLU A 142 29.02 5.30 -7.57
N ALA A 143 29.72 4.90 -8.64
CA ALA A 143 30.84 3.96 -8.55
C ALA A 143 32.03 4.49 -7.72
N LEU A 144 32.17 5.80 -7.60
CA LEU A 144 33.25 6.47 -6.87
C LEU A 144 32.87 6.90 -5.45
N LEU A 145 31.57 6.97 -5.10
CA LEU A 145 31.08 7.40 -3.79
C LEU A 145 31.84 6.76 -2.62
N PRO A 146 32.08 5.42 -2.58
CA PRO A 146 32.79 4.80 -1.46
C PRO A 146 34.22 5.36 -1.28
N LYS A 147 34.87 5.75 -2.38
CA LYS A 147 36.26 6.20 -2.45
C LYS A 147 36.45 7.69 -2.18
N PHE A 148 35.38 8.49 -2.23
CA PHE A 148 35.49 9.92 -1.96
C PHE A 148 35.83 10.23 -0.50
N SER A 149 36.65 11.27 -0.32
CA SER A 149 36.85 11.91 0.98
C SER A 149 35.55 12.55 1.47
N PHE A 150 35.49 12.89 2.76
CA PHE A 150 34.29 13.50 3.30
C PHE A 150 34.02 14.88 2.68
N GLU A 151 35.09 15.63 2.43
CA GLU A 151 35.08 16.95 1.80
C GLU A 151 34.59 16.85 0.35
N GLN A 152 35.01 15.83 -0.39
CA GLN A 152 34.55 15.59 -1.76
C GLN A 152 33.07 15.25 -1.83
N LEU A 153 32.57 14.44 -0.88
CA LEU A 153 31.14 14.14 -0.79
C LEU A 153 30.33 15.40 -0.51
N LEU A 154 30.77 16.23 0.45
CA LEU A 154 30.12 17.52 0.74
C LEU A 154 30.15 18.45 -0.47
N GLU A 155 31.29 18.55 -1.16
CA GLU A 155 31.45 19.42 -2.33
C GLU A 155 30.52 18.99 -3.49
N LEU A 156 30.38 17.68 -3.71
CA LEU A 156 29.47 17.13 -4.71
C LEU A 156 28.01 17.40 -4.34
N GLN A 157 27.64 17.18 -3.08
CA GLN A 157 26.27 17.42 -2.58
C GLN A 157 25.92 18.90 -2.66
N ASP A 158 26.82 19.79 -2.24
CA ASP A 158 26.66 21.25 -2.35
C ASP A 158 26.45 21.71 -3.79
N TYR A 159 27.08 21.01 -4.75
CA TYR A 159 26.90 21.33 -6.15
C TYR A 159 25.56 20.83 -6.68
N ILE A 160 25.19 19.58 -6.40
CA ILE A 160 23.91 19.01 -6.84
C ILE A 160 22.76 19.82 -6.26
N ASP A 161 22.76 20.08 -4.96
CA ASP A 161 21.69 20.81 -4.24
C ASP A 161 21.48 22.23 -4.76
N LYS A 162 22.55 22.92 -5.19
CA LYS A 162 22.47 24.28 -5.73
C LYS A 162 22.07 24.34 -7.20
N ASN A 163 22.25 23.26 -7.95
CA ASN A 163 22.08 23.24 -9.40
C ASN A 163 21.08 22.15 -9.82
N TYR A 164 20.25 21.65 -8.89
CA TYR A 164 19.44 20.44 -9.14
C TYR A 164 18.58 20.59 -10.39
N ASP A 165 17.80 21.67 -10.48
CA ASP A 165 16.92 21.95 -11.62
C ASP A 165 17.72 22.02 -12.94
N GLU A 166 18.85 22.75 -12.97
CA GLU A 166 19.70 22.84 -14.16
C GLU A 166 20.32 21.51 -14.58
N LEU A 167 20.61 20.64 -13.61
CA LEU A 167 21.16 19.31 -13.87
C LEU A 167 20.04 18.37 -14.38
N ALA A 168 18.85 18.42 -13.78
CA ALA A 168 17.68 17.68 -14.22
C ALA A 168 17.29 18.06 -15.66
N ASP A 169 17.26 19.36 -15.98
CA ASP A 169 16.99 19.85 -17.34
C ASP A 169 17.99 19.29 -18.37
N LYS A 170 19.28 19.25 -18.03
CA LYS A 170 20.31 18.66 -18.90
C LYS A 170 20.10 17.17 -19.16
N LEU A 171 19.63 16.41 -18.17
CA LEU A 171 19.27 15.00 -18.38
C LEU A 171 18.07 14.86 -19.30
N GLY A 172 17.06 15.73 -19.15
CA GLY A 172 15.94 15.82 -20.06
C GLY A 172 16.38 16.06 -21.51
N GLU A 173 17.28 17.04 -21.72
CA GLU A 173 17.84 17.34 -23.04
C GLU A 173 18.66 16.17 -23.64
N GLU A 174 19.42 15.42 -22.83
CA GLU A 174 20.14 14.23 -23.28
C GLU A 174 19.19 13.15 -23.81
N LEU A 175 18.06 12.94 -23.13
CA LEU A 175 17.04 11.95 -23.52
C LEU A 175 16.31 12.35 -24.81
N GLU A 176 15.98 13.64 -24.98
CA GLU A 176 15.35 14.17 -26.20
C GLU A 176 16.25 14.00 -27.44
N ASN A 177 17.56 14.20 -27.28
CA ASN A 177 18.55 14.05 -28.36
C ASN A 177 18.87 12.59 -28.72
N GLY A 178 18.42 11.62 -27.91
CA GLY A 178 18.65 10.18 -28.06
C GLY A 178 17.76 9.45 -29.09
N GLY A 179 16.84 10.15 -29.76
CA GLY A 179 16.14 9.61 -30.95
C GLY A 179 14.81 8.88 -30.73
N HIS A 180 14.21 8.96 -29.53
CA HIS A 180 12.83 8.52 -29.32
C HIS A 180 11.93 9.72 -29.04
N GLY A 181 11.47 10.35 -30.13
CA GLY A 181 10.51 11.45 -30.12
C GLY A 181 9.13 11.03 -29.64
N TYR A 182 8.98 10.89 -28.32
CA TYR A 182 7.69 10.90 -27.65
C TYR A 182 7.69 12.12 -26.73
N ASP A 183 6.68 12.97 -26.88
CA ASP A 183 6.37 14.07 -25.96
C ASP A 183 6.07 13.49 -24.56
N TYR A 184 7.12 13.25 -23.77
CA TYR A 184 7.06 12.87 -22.36
C TYR A 184 7.41 14.07 -21.47
N ARG A 185 6.96 15.28 -21.81
CA ARG A 185 7.09 16.43 -20.88
C ARG A 185 6.26 16.29 -19.60
N ASP A 186 5.38 15.28 -19.54
CA ASP A 186 4.53 14.99 -18.38
C ASP A 186 5.03 13.78 -17.53
N ASP A 187 6.12 13.10 -17.89
CA ASP A 187 6.67 12.01 -17.05
C ASP A 187 7.77 12.57 -16.12
N GLU A 188 7.47 12.66 -14.83
CA GLU A 188 8.33 13.08 -13.70
C GLU A 188 9.54 12.13 -13.44
N SER A 189 10.10 11.47 -14.46
CA SER A 189 11.07 10.37 -14.32
C SER A 189 12.45 10.65 -14.93
N TYR A 190 12.64 11.76 -15.66
CA TYR A 190 13.91 12.03 -16.33
C TYR A 190 15.08 12.38 -15.39
N ASP A 191 14.80 12.74 -14.14
CA ASP A 191 15.80 13.05 -13.12
C ASP A 191 15.96 11.95 -12.05
N GLU A 192 15.34 10.77 -12.25
CA GLU A 192 15.35 9.66 -11.29
C GLU A 192 16.78 9.25 -10.90
N GLU A 193 17.70 9.14 -11.87
CA GLU A 193 19.11 8.83 -11.63
C GLU A 193 19.82 9.91 -10.77
N LEU A 194 19.49 11.19 -10.97
CA LEU A 194 20.08 12.29 -10.19
C LEU A 194 19.54 12.30 -8.75
N SER A 195 18.23 12.06 -8.60
CA SER A 195 17.55 11.92 -7.32
C SER A 195 18.14 10.78 -6.49
N ASP A 196 18.33 9.61 -7.12
CA ASP A 196 18.92 8.43 -6.49
C ASP A 196 20.38 8.68 -6.06
N LEU A 197 21.22 9.25 -6.93
CA LEU A 197 22.59 9.65 -6.57
C LEU A 197 22.60 10.61 -5.38
N ASN A 198 21.72 11.62 -5.38
CA ASN A 198 21.67 12.60 -4.30
C ASN A 198 21.27 11.93 -2.97
N LYS A 199 20.30 11.01 -3.01
CA LYS A 199 19.88 10.24 -1.83
C LYS A 199 21.02 9.37 -1.28
N GLU A 200 21.71 8.61 -2.13
CA GLU A 200 22.88 7.81 -1.70
C GLU A 200 23.98 8.69 -1.10
N LEU A 201 24.22 9.84 -1.71
CA LEU A 201 25.20 10.81 -1.25
C LEU A 201 24.86 11.35 0.15
N ILE A 202 23.60 11.72 0.40
CA ILE A 202 23.11 12.16 1.70
C ILE A 202 23.31 11.08 2.76
N GLU A 203 22.89 9.83 2.48
CA GLU A 203 23.06 8.70 3.40
C GLU A 203 24.54 8.46 3.75
N LEU A 204 25.41 8.48 2.73
CA LEU A 204 26.84 8.27 2.93
C LEU A 204 27.51 9.41 3.69
N ILE A 205 27.12 10.67 3.44
CA ILE A 205 27.62 11.84 4.18
C ILE A 205 27.24 11.72 5.66
N VAL A 206 25.97 11.45 5.96
CA VAL A 206 25.51 11.31 7.35
C VAL A 206 26.26 10.19 8.06
N LYS A 207 26.41 9.02 7.42
CA LYS A 207 27.19 7.89 7.94
C LYS A 207 28.65 8.27 8.22
N LYS A 208 29.37 8.80 7.22
CA LYS A 208 30.79 9.18 7.40
C LYS A 208 30.98 10.31 8.40
N SER A 209 29.99 11.18 8.58
CA SER A 209 30.05 12.24 9.60
C SER A 209 30.11 11.68 11.02
N LEU A 210 29.41 10.56 11.28
CA LEU A 210 29.44 9.86 12.56
C LEU A 210 30.80 9.17 12.75
N GLU A 211 31.28 8.44 11.74
CA GLU A 211 32.56 7.71 11.78
C GLU A 211 33.75 8.64 12.01
N LYS A 212 33.72 9.85 11.42
CA LYS A 212 34.81 10.83 11.49
C LYS A 212 34.61 11.91 12.56
N ASN A 213 33.56 11.83 13.37
CA ASN A 213 33.18 12.85 14.36
C ASN A 213 33.03 14.27 13.77
N LYS A 214 32.49 14.37 12.55
CA LYS A 214 32.25 15.62 11.80
C LYS A 214 30.80 16.10 11.88
N ILE A 215 30.10 15.76 12.96
CA ILE A 215 28.67 16.02 13.16
C ILE A 215 28.30 17.51 12.99
N ASN A 216 29.16 18.43 13.45
CA ASN A 216 28.90 19.87 13.35
C ASN A 216 28.88 20.37 11.89
N GLU A 217 29.56 19.68 10.97
CA GLU A 217 29.62 20.04 9.55
C GLU A 217 28.30 19.68 8.83
N VAL A 218 27.57 18.67 9.32
CA VAL A 218 26.33 18.18 8.69
C VAL A 218 25.06 18.75 9.32
N ILE A 219 25.02 19.00 10.63
CA ILE A 219 23.79 19.51 11.31
C ILE A 219 23.29 20.83 10.72
N LYS A 220 24.20 21.67 10.21
CA LYS A 220 23.85 22.99 9.66
C LYS A 220 23.24 22.91 8.25
N ARG A 221 23.38 21.79 7.55
CA ARG A 221 22.94 21.60 6.16
C ARG A 221 21.52 21.07 6.15
N GLU A 222 20.59 21.87 5.61
CA GLU A 222 19.15 21.55 5.59
C GLU A 222 18.86 20.26 4.82
N SER A 223 19.49 20.07 3.65
CA SER A 223 19.39 18.88 2.82
C SER A 223 19.73 17.55 3.52
N LEU A 224 20.54 17.59 4.59
CA LEU A 224 20.95 16.41 5.34
C LEU A 224 20.06 16.10 6.55
N ARG A 225 19.19 17.03 6.95
CA ARG A 225 18.46 16.93 8.23
C ARG A 225 17.48 15.77 8.27
N GLY A 226 16.82 15.47 7.16
CA GLY A 226 15.91 14.31 7.05
C GLY A 226 16.62 12.99 7.38
N GLU A 227 17.82 12.77 6.83
CA GLU A 227 18.59 11.56 7.11
C GLU A 227 19.17 11.55 8.53
N ILE A 228 19.51 12.72 9.10
CA ILE A 228 19.86 12.85 10.53
C ILE A 228 18.67 12.46 11.42
N ILE A 229 17.45 12.89 11.10
CA ILE A 229 16.21 12.55 11.83
C ILE A 229 15.94 11.05 11.77
N LYS A 230 16.12 10.41 10.61
CA LYS A 230 15.99 8.95 10.45
C LYS A 230 17.00 8.18 11.30
N ASN A 231 18.21 8.74 11.47
CA ASN A 231 19.30 8.18 12.28
C ASN A 231 19.39 8.80 13.70
N ALA A 232 18.28 9.34 14.24
CA ALA A 232 18.30 10.18 15.44
C ALA A 232 19.07 9.60 16.63
N GLU A 233 18.99 8.29 16.85
CA GLU A 233 19.69 7.61 17.95
C GLU A 233 21.21 7.79 17.89
N SER A 234 21.80 7.65 16.69
CA SER A 234 23.24 7.83 16.48
C SER A 234 23.69 9.26 16.78
N PHE A 235 22.78 10.22 16.69
CA PHE A 235 23.00 11.64 16.97
C PHE A 235 22.55 12.09 18.36
N SER A 236 22.11 11.16 19.23
CA SER A 236 21.60 11.48 20.58
C SER A 236 22.57 12.30 21.44
N HIS A 237 23.88 12.07 21.34
CA HIS A 237 24.93 12.83 22.04
C HIS A 237 25.03 14.31 21.58
N SER A 238 24.51 14.62 20.39
CA SER A 238 24.48 15.96 19.81
C SER A 238 23.08 16.61 19.85
N LYS A 239 22.13 16.02 20.60
CA LYS A 239 20.74 16.50 20.72
C LYS A 239 20.63 18.00 21.02
N GLU A 240 21.42 18.52 21.96
CA GLU A 240 21.37 19.95 22.31
C GLU A 240 21.90 20.88 21.23
N LYS A 241 22.77 20.40 20.32
CA LYS A 241 23.20 21.16 19.15
C LYS A 241 22.13 21.14 18.08
N ILE A 242 21.53 19.97 17.83
CA ILE A 242 20.45 19.78 16.87
C ILE A 242 19.28 20.71 17.20
N LYS A 243 18.84 20.74 18.46
CA LYS A 243 17.76 21.63 18.92
C LYS A 243 17.97 23.12 18.68
N LYS A 244 19.23 23.57 18.55
CA LYS A 244 19.56 24.99 18.30
C LYS A 244 19.50 25.35 16.82
N VAL A 245 19.55 24.36 15.94
CA VAL A 245 19.68 24.54 14.49
C VAL A 245 18.41 24.11 13.75
N PHE A 246 17.80 23.03 14.21
CA PHE A 246 16.63 22.44 13.58
C PHE A 246 15.38 23.26 13.92
N SER A 247 14.43 23.27 12.99
CA SER A 247 13.10 23.82 13.21
C SER A 247 12.39 23.05 14.33
N LYS A 248 11.30 23.64 14.85
CA LYS A 248 10.51 23.00 15.90
C LYS A 248 9.91 21.65 15.45
N GLU A 249 9.50 21.57 14.18
CA GLU A 249 8.96 20.36 13.57
C GLU A 249 10.06 19.29 13.38
N GLU A 250 11.22 19.69 12.86
CA GLU A 250 12.38 18.78 12.71
C GLU A 250 12.86 18.25 14.07
N CYS A 251 12.85 19.09 15.10
CA CYS A 251 13.15 18.68 16.47
C CYS A 251 12.13 17.68 17.00
N LEU A 252 10.83 17.89 16.72
CA LEU A 252 9.78 16.95 17.11
C LEU A 252 10.02 15.58 16.48
N GLU A 253 10.25 15.51 15.18
CA GLU A 253 10.52 14.25 14.47
C GLU A 253 11.80 13.57 14.97
N PHE A 254 12.87 14.34 15.17
CA PHE A 254 14.12 13.83 15.74
C PHE A 254 13.89 13.17 17.11
N LEU A 255 13.20 13.86 18.02
CA LEU A 255 12.93 13.37 19.37
C LEU A 255 12.01 12.15 19.35
N LEU A 256 11.01 12.13 18.46
CA LEU A 256 10.14 10.96 18.26
C LEU A 256 10.91 9.75 17.77
N ASN A 257 12.00 9.92 17.00
CA ASN A 257 12.80 8.84 16.44
C ASN A 257 13.83 8.22 17.39
N LEU A 258 14.13 8.84 18.54
CA LEU A 258 15.02 8.26 19.56
C LEU A 258 14.54 6.86 20.04
N LYS A 259 15.47 6.01 20.50
CA LYS A 259 15.13 4.70 21.09
C LYS A 259 14.46 4.83 22.45
N LYS A 260 14.84 5.85 23.23
CA LYS A 260 14.24 6.17 24.54
C LYS A 260 13.73 7.61 24.57
N PRO A 261 12.60 7.91 23.90
CA PRO A 261 12.06 9.26 23.84
C PRO A 261 11.56 9.75 25.21
N ASN A 262 11.82 11.01 25.51
CA ASN A 262 11.36 11.65 26.74
C ASN A 262 10.05 12.43 26.48
N VAL A 263 8.95 11.96 27.07
CA VAL A 263 7.60 12.53 26.85
C VAL A 263 7.50 14.00 27.27
N PRO A 264 7.92 14.42 28.50
CA PRO A 264 7.96 15.83 28.88
C PRO A 264 8.74 16.72 27.90
N GLU A 265 9.86 16.23 27.40
CA GLU A 265 10.69 16.96 26.44
C GLU A 265 9.97 17.12 25.09
N ILE A 266 9.48 16.03 24.50
CA ILE A 266 8.76 16.05 23.22
C ILE A 266 7.56 16.99 23.28
N LYS A 267 6.80 16.96 24.38
CA LYS A 267 5.62 17.80 24.57
C LYS A 267 5.91 19.30 24.34
N ASN A 268 7.11 19.78 24.68
CA ASN A 268 7.48 21.19 24.50
C ASN A 268 7.64 21.57 23.01
N TYR A 269 7.82 20.58 22.13
CA TYR A 269 7.95 20.76 20.69
C TYR A 269 6.64 20.56 19.94
N VAL A 270 5.56 20.13 20.61
CA VAL A 270 4.25 19.98 19.96
C VAL A 270 3.45 21.28 20.04
N ASP A 271 2.91 21.71 18.91
CA ASP A 271 1.94 22.81 18.80
C ASP A 271 0.86 22.52 17.76
N LYS A 272 -0.01 23.49 17.51
CA LYS A 272 -1.15 23.32 16.59
C LYS A 272 -0.72 23.03 15.15
N THR A 273 0.44 23.48 14.69
CA THR A 273 0.86 23.32 13.29
C THR A 273 1.49 21.95 13.07
N ASN A 274 2.27 21.45 14.02
CA ASN A 274 2.98 20.18 13.88
C ASN A 274 2.33 18.98 14.58
N LYS A 275 1.27 19.17 15.38
CA LYS A 275 0.55 18.08 16.08
C LYS A 275 0.16 16.93 15.15
N ARG A 276 -0.17 17.23 13.89
CA ARG A 276 -0.60 16.24 12.92
C ARG A 276 0.45 15.13 12.71
N ARG A 277 1.74 15.44 12.85
CA ARG A 277 2.84 14.47 12.76
C ARG A 277 2.72 13.34 13.78
N LEU A 278 2.08 13.57 14.94
CA LEU A 278 1.90 12.51 15.94
C LEU A 278 1.05 11.36 15.42
N TYR A 279 0.11 11.61 14.51
CA TYR A 279 -0.74 10.56 13.93
C TYR A 279 0.06 9.61 13.03
N ASP A 280 1.04 10.13 12.27
CA ASP A 280 1.93 9.33 11.41
C ASP A 280 2.77 8.30 12.20
N PHE A 281 2.96 8.56 13.50
CA PHE A 281 3.72 7.71 14.39
C PHE A 281 2.89 6.72 15.21
N ILE A 282 1.55 6.77 15.18
CA ILE A 282 0.72 5.86 15.98
C ILE A 282 1.01 4.39 15.63
N ASN A 283 1.06 4.06 14.34
CA ASN A 283 1.37 2.70 13.87
C ASN A 283 2.77 2.23 14.31
N LYS A 284 3.74 3.16 14.39
CA LYS A 284 5.15 2.84 14.63
C LYS A 284 5.49 2.78 16.12
N LYS A 285 4.88 3.66 16.93
CA LYS A 285 5.21 3.86 18.35
C LYS A 285 3.94 4.13 19.20
N PRO A 286 2.96 3.22 19.23
CA PRO A 286 1.64 3.47 19.84
C PRO A 286 1.72 3.87 21.31
N GLU A 287 2.52 3.16 22.13
CA GLU A 287 2.68 3.44 23.57
C GLU A 287 3.29 4.84 23.86
N LEU A 288 4.23 5.28 23.02
CA LEU A 288 4.81 6.62 23.13
C LEU A 288 3.76 7.67 22.82
N ILE A 289 3.02 7.50 21.72
CA ILE A 289 1.99 8.45 21.31
C ILE A 289 0.84 8.45 22.35
N LYS A 290 0.47 7.30 22.92
CA LYS A 290 -0.48 7.18 24.03
C LYS A 290 -0.04 8.03 25.23
N SER A 291 1.23 7.91 25.60
CA SER A 291 1.82 8.64 26.73
C SER A 291 1.85 10.14 26.47
N LEU A 292 2.20 10.57 25.25
CA LEU A 292 2.16 11.97 24.82
C LEU A 292 0.74 12.53 24.84
N ALA A 293 -0.23 11.80 24.27
CA ALA A 293 -1.62 12.20 24.23
C ALA A 293 -2.19 12.43 25.64
N LYS A 294 -1.87 11.52 26.59
CA LYS A 294 -2.21 11.69 28.01
C LYS A 294 -1.52 12.92 28.64
N ALA A 295 -0.22 13.11 28.40
CA ALA A 295 0.54 14.24 28.93
C ALA A 295 0.05 15.60 28.39
N MET A 296 -0.44 15.62 27.15
CA MET A 296 -1.04 16.78 26.49
C MET A 296 -2.53 16.95 26.81
N LYS A 297 -3.18 15.94 27.39
CA LYS A 297 -4.63 15.84 27.58
C LYS A 297 -5.41 15.93 26.26
N ASP A 298 -4.82 15.46 25.15
CA ASP A 298 -5.46 15.47 23.83
C ASP A 298 -6.36 14.24 23.67
N GLN A 299 -7.68 14.44 23.83
CA GLN A 299 -8.65 13.35 23.74
C GLN A 299 -8.82 12.83 22.31
N THR A 300 -8.58 13.65 21.29
CA THR A 300 -8.65 13.23 19.88
C THR A 300 -7.54 12.24 19.59
N LEU A 301 -6.31 12.56 20.02
CA LEU A 301 -5.17 11.66 19.84
C LEU A 301 -5.30 10.39 20.69
N ILE A 302 -5.84 10.48 21.92
CA ILE A 302 -6.17 9.32 22.74
C ILE A 302 -7.17 8.40 22.02
N PHE A 303 -8.21 8.98 21.42
CA PHE A 303 -9.19 8.21 20.64
C PHE A 303 -8.52 7.51 19.46
N SER A 304 -7.72 8.23 18.67
CA SER A 304 -7.00 7.66 17.53
C SER A 304 -6.13 6.48 17.96
N VAL A 305 -5.26 6.67 18.98
CA VAL A 305 -4.43 5.59 19.53
C VAL A 305 -5.28 4.39 19.96
N GLY A 306 -6.41 4.62 20.64
CA GLY A 306 -7.33 3.55 21.03
C GLY A 306 -7.85 2.74 19.85
N VAL A 307 -8.15 3.38 18.71
CA VAL A 307 -8.54 2.70 17.47
C VAL A 307 -7.40 1.81 16.94
N TYR A 308 -6.17 2.30 16.93
CA TYR A 308 -5.01 1.53 16.46
C TYR A 308 -4.69 0.33 17.36
N GLU A 309 -4.76 0.52 18.68
CA GLU A 309 -4.51 -0.53 19.68
C GLU A 309 -5.69 -1.50 19.86
N LYS A 310 -6.83 -1.23 19.21
CA LYS A 310 -8.09 -1.97 19.41
C LYS A 310 -8.56 -1.95 20.87
N ASP A 311 -8.29 -0.86 21.58
CA ASP A 311 -8.67 -0.64 22.98
C ASP A 311 -10.12 -0.13 23.08
N PHE A 312 -11.04 -1.07 23.31
CA PHE A 312 -12.47 -0.82 23.36
C PHE A 312 -12.87 0.26 24.38
N ASP A 313 -12.36 0.20 25.61
CA ASP A 313 -12.75 1.12 26.67
C ASP A 313 -12.30 2.55 26.35
N THR A 314 -11.08 2.69 25.82
CA THR A 314 -10.56 3.98 25.36
C THR A 314 -11.38 4.55 24.21
N ILE A 315 -11.78 3.72 23.23
CA ILE A 315 -12.62 4.15 22.09
C ILE A 315 -13.98 4.65 22.58
N ILE A 316 -14.68 3.88 23.43
CA ILE A 316 -16.02 4.24 23.89
C ILE A 316 -15.99 5.51 24.73
N LYS A 317 -15.05 5.60 25.68
CA LYS A 317 -14.92 6.77 26.56
C LYS A 317 -14.68 8.07 25.78
N ASN A 318 -14.00 7.99 24.64
CA ASN A 318 -13.59 9.14 23.84
C ASN A 318 -14.33 9.26 22.51
N PHE A 319 -15.44 8.54 22.30
CA PHE A 319 -16.14 8.50 21.02
C PHE A 319 -16.70 9.87 20.58
N SER A 320 -16.85 10.82 21.52
CA SER A 320 -17.19 12.22 21.19
C SER A 320 -16.19 12.86 20.23
N GLN A 321 -14.93 12.39 20.20
CA GLN A 321 -13.86 12.91 19.34
C GLN A 321 -13.85 12.31 17.92
N PHE A 322 -14.71 11.34 17.63
CA PHE A 322 -14.73 10.60 16.36
C PHE A 322 -14.63 11.49 15.11
N GLU A 323 -15.46 12.53 14.99
CA GLU A 323 -15.46 13.40 13.80
C GLU A 323 -14.20 14.26 13.68
N THR A 324 -13.63 14.69 14.80
CA THR A 324 -12.37 15.44 14.82
C THR A 324 -11.21 14.52 14.46
N ALA A 325 -11.19 13.31 15.01
CA ALA A 325 -10.17 12.31 14.73
C ALA A 325 -10.13 11.95 13.25
N LEU A 326 -11.28 11.79 12.58
CA LEU A 326 -11.33 11.54 11.13
C LEU A 326 -10.74 12.67 10.28
N LYS A 327 -10.77 13.92 10.77
CA LYS A 327 -10.18 15.07 10.06
C LYS A 327 -8.68 15.16 10.27
N GLU A 328 -8.21 14.86 11.48
CA GLU A 328 -6.80 14.96 11.83
C GLU A 328 -6.00 13.71 11.41
N ASP A 329 -6.65 12.54 11.42
CA ASP A 329 -6.09 11.23 11.09
C ASP A 329 -7.00 10.49 10.09
N TYR A 330 -6.72 10.73 8.81
CA TYR A 330 -7.47 10.10 7.73
C TYR A 330 -7.29 8.58 7.68
N GLN A 331 -6.22 8.03 8.26
CA GLN A 331 -5.92 6.60 8.21
C GLN A 331 -6.88 5.79 9.09
N ILE A 332 -7.47 6.40 10.14
CA ILE A 332 -8.52 5.78 10.98
C ILE A 332 -9.68 5.23 10.15
N ILE A 333 -9.98 5.86 9.01
CA ILE A 333 -11.04 5.41 8.11
C ILE A 333 -10.87 3.93 7.73
N THR A 334 -9.63 3.50 7.50
CA THR A 334 -9.30 2.13 7.10
C THR A 334 -9.50 1.11 8.24
N ARG A 335 -9.60 1.59 9.48
CA ARG A 335 -9.73 0.78 10.71
C ARG A 335 -11.13 0.79 11.32
N LEU A 336 -12.10 1.49 10.71
CA LEU A 336 -13.45 1.55 11.26
C LEU A 336 -14.13 0.17 11.35
N GLY A 337 -13.79 -0.77 10.45
CA GLY A 337 -14.24 -2.16 10.54
C GLY A 337 -13.84 -2.82 11.87
N ASP A 338 -12.59 -2.65 12.30
CA ASP A 338 -12.09 -3.15 13.58
C ASP A 338 -12.88 -2.57 14.77
N VAL A 339 -13.24 -1.28 14.69
CA VAL A 339 -14.06 -0.63 15.72
C VAL A 339 -15.44 -1.29 15.81
N VAL A 340 -16.08 -1.60 14.68
CA VAL A 340 -17.37 -2.29 14.66
C VAL A 340 -17.24 -3.71 15.21
N GLU A 341 -16.15 -4.42 14.90
CA GLU A 341 -15.89 -5.75 15.47
C GLU A 341 -15.75 -5.73 16.99
N LEU A 342 -15.06 -4.73 17.54
CA LEU A 342 -14.97 -4.53 18.98
C LEU A 342 -16.34 -4.26 19.62
N LEU A 343 -17.17 -3.45 18.97
CA LEU A 343 -18.55 -3.23 19.44
C LEU A 343 -19.34 -4.54 19.46
N ILE A 344 -19.25 -5.35 18.39
CA ILE A 344 -19.89 -6.67 18.29
C ILE A 344 -19.42 -7.59 19.42
N LYS A 345 -18.10 -7.71 19.59
CA LYS A 345 -17.47 -8.61 20.57
C LYS A 345 -17.88 -8.26 22.00
N ASN A 346 -17.92 -6.97 22.32
CA ASN A 346 -18.30 -6.46 23.64
C ASN A 346 -19.82 -6.27 23.80
N LYS A 347 -20.63 -6.61 22.79
CA LYS A 347 -22.09 -6.44 22.78
C LYS A 347 -22.53 -5.01 23.13
N SER A 348 -21.71 -4.02 22.76
CA SER A 348 -21.93 -2.62 23.09
C SER A 348 -23.00 -2.02 22.20
N LYS A 349 -24.08 -1.52 22.80
CA LYS A 349 -25.22 -0.95 22.08
C LYS A 349 -25.33 0.54 22.34
N ASP A 350 -25.15 1.35 21.30
CA ASP A 350 -25.34 2.79 21.35
C ASP A 350 -25.80 3.29 19.97
N GLU A 351 -27.02 3.82 19.89
CA GLU A 351 -27.61 4.28 18.64
C GLU A 351 -26.82 5.45 18.03
N GLY A 352 -26.28 6.36 18.85
CA GLY A 352 -25.53 7.52 18.39
C GLY A 352 -24.19 7.12 17.75
N ILE A 353 -23.48 6.18 18.38
CA ILE A 353 -22.27 5.56 17.84
C ILE A 353 -22.60 4.82 16.54
N ALA A 354 -23.66 4.02 16.54
CA ALA A 354 -24.08 3.25 15.38
C ALA A 354 -24.41 4.15 14.19
N LYS A 355 -25.12 5.27 14.40
CA LYS A 355 -25.41 6.27 13.35
C LYS A 355 -24.12 6.86 12.78
N LYS A 356 -23.20 7.32 13.63
CA LYS A 356 -21.91 7.89 13.19
C LYS A 356 -21.09 6.91 12.36
N LEU A 357 -20.95 5.67 12.82
CA LEU A 357 -20.21 4.63 12.09
C LEU A 357 -20.92 4.25 10.79
N LEU A 358 -22.25 4.09 10.82
CA LEU A 358 -23.01 3.73 9.62
C LEU A 358 -22.92 4.82 8.57
N THR A 359 -22.85 6.10 8.92
CA THR A 359 -22.68 7.17 7.91
C THR A 359 -21.38 7.03 7.10
N ARG A 360 -20.42 6.22 7.58
CA ARG A 360 -19.12 5.98 6.93
C ARG A 360 -19.01 4.63 6.18
N HIS A 361 -20.09 3.85 6.05
CA HIS A 361 -20.03 2.49 5.47
C HIS A 361 -19.86 2.41 3.93
N ILE A 362 -20.00 3.54 3.23
CA ILE A 362 -19.91 3.60 1.75
C ILE A 362 -18.52 3.12 1.27
N GLY A 363 -18.48 2.35 0.17
CA GLY A 363 -17.24 1.89 -0.45
C GLY A 363 -16.69 0.58 0.13
N ALA A 364 -17.57 -0.40 0.40
CA ALA A 364 -17.20 -1.76 0.83
C ALA A 364 -16.44 -1.87 2.18
N ARG A 365 -16.44 -0.83 3.02
CA ARG A 365 -15.65 -0.79 4.28
C ARG A 365 -16.12 -1.76 5.35
N TYR A 366 -17.43 -2.02 5.37
CA TYR A 366 -18.02 -2.97 6.30
C TYR A 366 -18.47 -4.23 5.57
N ASP A 367 -18.42 -5.35 6.25
CA ASP A 367 -19.07 -6.57 5.81
C ASP A 367 -20.58 -6.55 6.17
N LYS A 368 -21.29 -7.56 5.67
CA LYS A 368 -22.74 -7.69 5.91
C LYS A 368 -23.09 -7.85 7.40
N LYS A 369 -22.22 -8.51 8.19
CA LYS A 369 -22.44 -8.77 9.62
C LYS A 369 -22.30 -7.45 10.41
N GLN A 370 -21.29 -6.65 10.10
CA GLN A 370 -21.03 -5.34 10.67
C GLN A 370 -22.17 -4.37 10.36
N ILE A 371 -22.62 -4.28 9.10
CA ILE A 371 -23.77 -3.44 8.73
C ILE A 371 -25.03 -3.90 9.47
N SER A 372 -25.29 -5.22 9.48
CA SER A 372 -26.43 -5.76 10.22
C SER A 372 -26.39 -5.42 11.70
N TYR A 373 -25.21 -5.46 12.33
CA TYR A 373 -25.03 -5.11 13.72
C TYR A 373 -25.31 -3.63 13.99
N LEU A 374 -24.72 -2.72 13.20
CA LEU A 374 -24.95 -1.28 13.34
C LEU A 374 -26.41 -0.92 13.10
N ALA A 375 -27.01 -1.44 12.03
CA ALA A 375 -28.40 -1.18 11.68
C ALA A 375 -29.38 -1.66 12.75
N SER A 376 -29.12 -2.82 13.37
CA SER A 376 -29.99 -3.39 14.40
C SER A 376 -30.18 -2.50 15.64
N GLN A 377 -29.28 -1.54 15.85
CA GLN A 377 -29.30 -0.62 16.99
C GLN A 377 -30.06 0.68 16.71
N ILE A 378 -30.43 0.95 15.45
CA ILE A 378 -31.01 2.23 15.04
C ILE A 378 -32.50 2.04 14.80
N ASN A 379 -33.35 2.79 15.51
CA ASN A 379 -34.82 2.76 15.33
C ASN A 379 -35.34 3.86 14.39
N ASP A 380 -34.44 4.64 13.79
CA ASP A 380 -34.76 5.73 12.88
C ASP A 380 -34.88 5.26 11.42
N PHE A 381 -36.12 5.09 10.95
CA PHE A 381 -36.43 4.64 9.59
C PHE A 381 -35.81 5.56 8.53
N ASN A 382 -35.92 6.88 8.71
CA ASN A 382 -35.45 7.86 7.72
C ASN A 382 -33.93 7.86 7.61
N PHE A 383 -33.23 7.69 8.73
CA PHE A 383 -31.78 7.55 8.74
C PHE A 383 -31.31 6.30 8.00
N ILE A 384 -31.91 5.13 8.29
CA ILE A 384 -31.56 3.87 7.60
C ILE A 384 -31.88 3.98 6.11
N ARG A 385 -33.03 4.57 5.75
CA ARG A 385 -33.44 4.80 4.36
C ARG A 385 -32.39 5.64 3.61
N LYS A 386 -31.93 6.74 4.21
CA LYS A 386 -30.90 7.62 3.62
C LYS A 386 -29.51 6.95 3.54
N SER A 387 -29.25 6.00 4.43
CA SER A 387 -27.98 5.27 4.46
C SER A 387 -27.91 4.18 3.40
N PHE A 388 -29.04 3.65 2.93
CA PHE A 388 -29.07 2.57 1.94
C PHE A 388 -28.47 3.01 0.60
N ASN A 389 -27.46 2.27 0.13
CA ASN A 389 -26.85 2.43 -1.17
C ASN A 389 -27.15 1.23 -2.08
N LYS A 390 -27.90 1.49 -3.16
CA LYS A 390 -28.24 0.50 -4.18
C LYS A 390 -27.02 -0.10 -4.89
N ASP A 391 -25.88 0.60 -4.92
CA ASP A 391 -24.67 0.15 -5.58
C ASP A 391 -23.90 -0.92 -4.80
N HIS A 392 -24.28 -1.16 -3.54
CA HIS A 392 -23.67 -2.16 -2.65
C HIS A 392 -24.73 -3.09 -2.03
N ILE A 393 -25.73 -3.48 -2.82
CA ILE A 393 -26.90 -4.21 -2.33
C ILE A 393 -26.53 -5.54 -1.63
N GLU A 394 -25.41 -6.16 -1.99
CA GLU A 394 -24.94 -7.40 -1.38
C GLU A 394 -24.68 -7.27 0.13
N LYS A 395 -24.27 -6.08 0.54
CA LYS A 395 -24.02 -5.67 1.92
C LYS A 395 -25.23 -4.94 2.51
N ASP A 396 -25.79 -4.00 1.76
CA ASP A 396 -26.84 -3.09 2.22
C ASP A 396 -28.24 -3.71 2.28
N VAL A 397 -28.41 -4.95 1.79
CA VAL A 397 -29.65 -5.72 2.03
C VAL A 397 -29.95 -5.87 3.53
N ALA A 398 -28.94 -5.81 4.40
CA ALA A 398 -29.13 -5.76 5.85
C ALA A 398 -29.91 -4.52 6.31
N LEU A 399 -29.72 -3.38 5.63
CA LEU A 399 -30.47 -2.14 5.88
C LEU A 399 -31.94 -2.27 5.46
N LEU A 400 -32.22 -2.93 4.32
CA LEU A 400 -33.61 -3.26 3.95
C LEU A 400 -34.27 -4.17 4.99
N GLY A 401 -33.51 -5.16 5.48
CA GLY A 401 -33.90 -6.00 6.62
C GLY A 401 -34.32 -5.16 7.83
N ARG A 402 -33.51 -4.17 8.18
CA ARG A 402 -33.81 -3.27 9.30
C ARG A 402 -35.01 -2.37 9.05
N LEU A 403 -35.14 -1.78 7.86
CA LEU A 403 -36.32 -0.96 7.50
C LEU A 403 -37.60 -1.75 7.68
N ALA A 404 -37.63 -3.00 7.21
CA ALA A 404 -38.81 -3.85 7.32
C ALA A 404 -39.12 -4.29 8.76
N GLN A 405 -38.11 -4.37 9.64
CA GLN A 405 -38.30 -4.58 11.07
C GLN A 405 -38.92 -3.37 11.77
N ILE A 406 -38.56 -2.15 11.34
CA ILE A 406 -39.10 -0.91 11.91
C ILE A 406 -40.52 -0.66 11.40
N ASP A 407 -40.71 -0.68 10.08
CA ASP A 407 -42.00 -0.45 9.43
C ASP A 407 -42.03 -1.23 8.10
N LYS A 408 -42.68 -2.40 8.15
CA LYS A 408 -42.78 -3.33 7.02
C LYS A 408 -43.47 -2.70 5.80
N GLN A 409 -44.46 -1.83 6.01
CA GLN A 409 -45.18 -1.21 4.91
C GLN A 409 -44.34 -0.12 4.24
N LYS A 410 -43.74 0.78 5.03
CA LYS A 410 -42.87 1.83 4.47
C LYS A 410 -41.64 1.28 3.79
N ALA A 411 -41.09 0.16 4.28
CA ALA A 411 -39.98 -0.53 3.62
C ALA A 411 -40.37 -1.03 2.22
N LEU A 412 -41.58 -1.57 2.07
CA LEU A 412 -42.12 -2.00 0.78
C LEU A 412 -42.37 -0.79 -0.14
N GLU A 413 -42.92 0.30 0.38
CA GLU A 413 -43.11 1.56 -0.37
C GLU A 413 -41.77 2.09 -0.89
N PHE A 414 -40.74 2.13 -0.04
CA PHE A 414 -39.38 2.51 -0.44
C PHE A 414 -38.84 1.64 -1.59
N ILE A 415 -39.00 0.32 -1.52
CA ILE A 415 -38.55 -0.59 -2.60
C ILE A 415 -39.35 -0.36 -3.89
N ASN A 416 -40.65 -0.07 -3.76
CA ASN A 416 -41.54 0.23 -4.89
C ASN A 416 -41.23 1.55 -5.60
N GLU A 417 -40.76 2.55 -4.84
CA GLU A 417 -40.34 3.85 -5.37
C GLU A 417 -39.00 3.74 -6.13
N ASN A 418 -38.12 2.84 -5.70
CA ASN A 418 -36.77 2.69 -6.26
C ASN A 418 -36.69 1.68 -7.42
N ARG A 419 -37.29 2.02 -8.57
CA ARG A 419 -37.25 1.18 -9.79
C ARG A 419 -35.83 0.78 -10.24
N SER A 420 -34.83 1.61 -9.93
CA SER A 420 -33.44 1.31 -10.29
C SER A 420 -32.87 0.04 -9.61
N LEU A 421 -33.50 -0.48 -8.55
CA LEU A 421 -33.05 -1.70 -7.86
C LEU A 421 -33.15 -2.97 -8.71
N ILE A 422 -34.14 -3.02 -9.61
CA ILE A 422 -34.39 -4.17 -10.50
C ILE A 422 -33.82 -3.98 -11.91
N GLN A 423 -33.30 -2.79 -12.21
CA GLN A 423 -32.61 -2.46 -13.46
C GLN A 423 -31.09 -2.73 -13.37
N ARG A 424 -30.65 -3.40 -12.29
CA ARG A 424 -29.25 -3.76 -12.05
C ARG A 424 -28.90 -5.10 -12.68
N HIS A 425 -27.62 -5.46 -12.59
CA HIS A 425 -27.15 -6.79 -12.93
C HIS A 425 -27.92 -7.87 -12.16
N TRP A 426 -28.13 -9.04 -12.76
CA TRP A 426 -29.03 -10.06 -12.21
C TRP A 426 -28.62 -10.55 -10.81
N SER A 427 -27.32 -10.52 -10.50
CA SER A 427 -26.78 -10.88 -9.17
C SER A 427 -27.39 -10.04 -8.05
N ASP A 428 -27.52 -8.74 -8.30
CA ASP A 428 -28.04 -7.74 -7.35
C ASP A 428 -29.55 -7.94 -7.16
N VAL A 429 -30.25 -8.18 -8.27
CA VAL A 429 -31.69 -8.44 -8.28
C VAL A 429 -32.02 -9.72 -7.51
N VAL A 430 -31.23 -10.79 -7.66
CA VAL A 430 -31.41 -12.03 -6.90
C VAL A 430 -31.30 -11.80 -5.38
N ILE A 431 -30.36 -10.95 -4.95
CA ILE A 431 -30.21 -10.59 -3.53
C ILE A 431 -31.44 -9.87 -3.00
N LEU A 432 -31.97 -8.91 -3.76
CA LEU A 432 -33.24 -8.23 -3.44
C LEU A 432 -34.39 -9.23 -3.30
N PHE A 433 -34.54 -10.16 -4.25
CA PHE A 433 -35.64 -11.14 -4.22
C PHE A 433 -35.50 -12.16 -3.09
N ASN A 434 -34.28 -12.56 -2.71
CA ASN A 434 -34.04 -13.35 -1.51
C ASN A 434 -34.53 -12.62 -0.24
N PHE A 435 -34.26 -11.32 -0.14
CA PHE A 435 -34.81 -10.50 0.93
C PHE A 435 -36.34 -10.42 0.88
N LEU A 436 -36.92 -10.16 -0.30
CA LEU A 436 -38.37 -10.06 -0.46
C LEU A 436 -39.06 -11.38 -0.06
N LYS A 437 -38.52 -12.52 -0.49
CA LYS A 437 -39.03 -13.87 -0.16
C LYS A 437 -38.98 -14.15 1.34
N LYS A 438 -37.94 -13.69 2.03
CA LYS A 438 -37.82 -13.85 3.49
C LYS A 438 -38.78 -12.95 4.27
N THR A 439 -39.20 -11.83 3.69
CA THR A 439 -39.85 -10.74 4.44
C THR A 439 -41.34 -10.60 4.13
N TYR A 440 -41.75 -10.84 2.88
CA TYR A 440 -43.10 -10.56 2.38
C TYR A 440 -43.75 -11.82 1.81
N ASP A 441 -45.08 -11.83 1.83
CA ASP A 441 -45.86 -12.92 1.27
C ASP A 441 -45.76 -12.98 -0.26
N LYS A 442 -45.95 -14.18 -0.81
CA LYS A 442 -45.91 -14.46 -2.24
C LYS A 442 -46.78 -13.50 -3.08
N ARG A 443 -47.93 -13.09 -2.55
CA ARG A 443 -48.85 -12.14 -3.23
C ARG A 443 -48.20 -10.78 -3.46
N ILE A 444 -47.42 -10.28 -2.50
CA ILE A 444 -46.73 -8.98 -2.60
C ILE A 444 -45.61 -9.07 -3.64
N ILE A 445 -44.82 -10.15 -3.59
CA ILE A 445 -43.71 -10.38 -4.53
C ILE A 445 -44.24 -10.49 -5.97
N LYS A 446 -45.35 -11.21 -6.16
CA LYS A 446 -46.03 -11.32 -7.46
C LYS A 446 -46.46 -9.94 -7.99
N LYS A 447 -47.14 -9.13 -7.17
CA LYS A 447 -47.52 -7.75 -7.53
C LYS A 447 -46.29 -6.88 -7.86
N TYR A 448 -45.17 -7.06 -7.15
CA TYR A 448 -43.93 -6.34 -7.43
C TYR A 448 -43.36 -6.68 -8.81
N ILE A 449 -43.32 -7.96 -9.18
CA ILE A 449 -42.90 -8.41 -10.51
C ILE A 449 -43.87 -7.90 -11.58
N GLU A 450 -45.17 -8.00 -11.33
CA GLU A 450 -46.23 -7.52 -12.23
C GLU A 450 -46.22 -6.01 -12.44
N LYS A 451 -45.78 -5.22 -11.46
CA LYS A 451 -45.62 -3.76 -11.62
C LYS A 451 -44.40 -3.39 -12.47
N ASN A 452 -43.43 -4.30 -12.57
CA ASN A 452 -42.14 -4.05 -13.20
C ASN A 452 -41.85 -5.03 -14.35
N GLN A 453 -42.89 -5.43 -15.08
CA GLN A 453 -42.82 -6.53 -16.06
C GLN A 453 -41.73 -6.33 -17.12
N ASP A 454 -41.48 -5.08 -17.52
CA ASP A 454 -40.58 -4.78 -18.62
C ASP A 454 -39.13 -5.17 -18.30
N SER A 455 -38.71 -5.07 -17.03
CA SER A 455 -37.40 -5.54 -16.56
C SER A 455 -37.26 -7.07 -16.64
N PHE A 456 -38.37 -7.80 -16.57
CA PHE A 456 -38.36 -9.27 -16.60
C PHE A 456 -38.62 -9.83 -18.00
N LYS A 457 -39.33 -9.13 -18.90
CA LYS A 457 -39.65 -9.67 -20.24
C LYS A 457 -38.38 -10.04 -21.03
N THR A 458 -37.36 -9.19 -21.00
CA THR A 458 -36.18 -9.28 -21.88
C THR A 458 -35.00 -10.07 -21.30
N SER A 459 -34.94 -10.32 -19.99
CA SER A 459 -33.76 -10.91 -19.35
C SER A 459 -33.91 -12.41 -19.05
N SER A 460 -33.48 -13.26 -19.99
CA SER A 460 -33.49 -14.73 -19.83
C SER A 460 -32.58 -15.20 -18.68
N HIS A 461 -31.42 -14.55 -18.51
CA HIS A 461 -30.47 -14.82 -17.43
C HIS A 461 -31.07 -14.52 -16.05
N LEU A 462 -31.74 -13.38 -15.89
CA LEU A 462 -32.41 -13.05 -14.63
C LEU A 462 -33.50 -14.07 -14.28
N LYS A 463 -34.34 -14.46 -15.25
CA LYS A 463 -35.37 -15.50 -15.05
C LYS A 463 -34.75 -16.82 -14.60
N LYS A 464 -33.63 -17.22 -15.20
CA LYS A 464 -32.90 -18.43 -14.82
C LYS A 464 -32.45 -18.38 -13.36
N HIS A 465 -31.80 -17.30 -12.92
CA HIS A 465 -31.32 -17.19 -11.54
C HIS A 465 -32.43 -16.98 -10.51
N LEU A 466 -33.54 -16.32 -10.89
CA LEU A 466 -34.73 -16.25 -10.04
C LEU A 466 -35.38 -17.61 -9.83
N LYS A 467 -35.33 -18.50 -10.85
CA LYS A 467 -35.79 -19.89 -10.74
C LYS A 467 -35.03 -20.65 -9.66
N ASP A 468 -33.71 -20.42 -9.55
CA ASP A 468 -32.86 -21.07 -8.54
C ASP A 468 -33.27 -20.72 -7.10
N ILE A 469 -33.88 -19.55 -6.89
CA ILE A 469 -34.43 -19.12 -5.59
C ILE A 469 -35.95 -19.37 -5.46
N GLY A 470 -36.53 -20.14 -6.38
CA GLY A 470 -37.93 -20.57 -6.37
C GLY A 470 -38.92 -19.58 -6.96
N ILE A 471 -38.48 -18.62 -7.78
CA ILE A 471 -39.35 -17.66 -8.48
C ILE A 471 -39.34 -17.99 -9.97
N PHE A 472 -40.44 -18.55 -10.45
CA PHE A 472 -40.61 -18.98 -11.83
C PHE A 472 -41.37 -17.90 -12.60
N ILE A 473 -40.71 -17.33 -13.61
CA ILE A 473 -41.30 -16.32 -14.49
C ILE A 473 -41.33 -16.89 -15.90
N SER A 474 -42.53 -17.04 -16.46
CA SER A 474 -42.74 -17.44 -17.86
C SER A 474 -43.57 -16.40 -18.60
N GLN A 475 -43.49 -16.40 -19.92
CA GLN A 475 -44.20 -15.47 -20.77
C GLN A 475 -45.01 -16.25 -21.80
N ARG A 476 -46.33 -16.01 -21.87
CA ARG A 476 -47.22 -16.57 -22.91
C ARG A 476 -48.12 -15.45 -23.44
N GLY A 477 -48.11 -15.23 -24.76
CA GLY A 477 -48.94 -14.20 -25.39
C GLY A 477 -48.67 -12.77 -24.90
N GLY A 478 -47.42 -12.44 -24.53
CA GLY A 478 -47.07 -11.11 -23.98
C GLY A 478 -47.37 -10.92 -22.49
N ILE A 479 -48.08 -11.86 -21.87
CA ILE A 479 -48.44 -11.83 -20.45
C ILE A 479 -47.38 -12.59 -19.63
N LEU A 480 -46.93 -11.98 -18.52
CA LEU A 480 -46.04 -12.64 -17.56
C LEU A 480 -46.84 -13.50 -16.59
N PHE A 481 -46.45 -14.77 -16.47
CA PHE A 481 -46.93 -15.70 -15.46
C PHE A 481 -45.86 -15.89 -14.40
N VAL A 482 -46.20 -15.60 -13.15
CA VAL A 482 -45.30 -15.68 -11.99
C VAL A 482 -45.80 -16.74 -11.01
N GLU A 483 -44.96 -17.73 -10.74
CA GLU A 483 -45.15 -18.77 -9.71
C GLU A 483 -44.01 -18.66 -8.68
N ILE A 484 -44.35 -18.68 -7.38
CA ILE A 484 -43.38 -18.56 -6.28
C ILE A 484 -43.50 -19.78 -5.38
N ARG A 485 -42.41 -20.55 -5.26
CA ARG A 485 -42.31 -21.75 -4.43
C ARG A 485 -41.72 -21.44 -3.06
#